data_AF-A0A3D1XR93-F1
#
_entry.id   AF-A0A3D1XR93-F1
#
_cell.length_a   1.000
_cell.length_b   1.000
_cell.length_c   1.000
_cell.angle_alpha   90.00
_cell.angle_beta   90.00
_cell.angle_gamma   90.00
#
_symmetry.space_group_name_H-M   'P 1'
#
loop_
_entity.id
_entity.type
_entity.pdbx_description
1 polymer ?
#
loop_
_entity_poly.entity_id
_entity_poly.type
_entity_poly.pdbx_seq_one_letter_code
_entity_poly.pdbx_strand_id
1 'polypeptide(L)'
;NEITKKAVKEALANPTELNLDRVNAQQARRILDRLVGYKISPILWKKVHRGLSAGRVQSVALRIVCEREREILAFESKEYWSITLDLEGSCKPKFQAKLFKIND
;
A
#
# COMPACT_ATOMS: atom_id res chain seq x y z
N ASN A 1 -16.32 -15.88 7.06
CA ASN A 1 -17.68 -15.36 6.90
C ASN A 1 -18.15 -15.61 5.49
N GLU A 2 -19.24 -16.35 5.34
CA GLU A 2 -19.90 -16.63 4.06
C GLU A 2 -21.39 -16.34 4.21
N ILE A 3 -22.05 -15.88 3.14
CA ILE A 3 -23.49 -15.54 3.16
C ILE A 3 -24.26 -16.67 2.46
N THR A 4 -24.12 -17.90 2.97
CA THR A 4 -24.82 -19.09 2.46
C THR A 4 -26.05 -19.40 3.29
N LYS A 5 -27.05 -20.07 2.71
CA LYS A 5 -28.27 -20.49 3.43
C LYS A 5 -27.95 -21.35 4.66
N LYS A 6 -26.90 -22.18 4.57
CA LYS A 6 -26.45 -23.04 5.67
C LYS A 6 -25.83 -22.19 6.79
N ALA A 7 -24.85 -21.35 6.48
CA ALA A 7 -24.16 -20.52 7.47
C ALA A 7 -25.10 -19.53 8.19
N VAL A 8 -26.08 -18.94 7.49
CA VAL A 8 -27.07 -18.05 8.11
C VAL A 8 -27.95 -18.80 9.10
N LYS A 9 -28.45 -20.00 8.73
CA LYS A 9 -29.27 -20.81 9.65
C LYS A 9 -28.48 -21.25 10.89
N GLU A 10 -27.22 -21.61 10.71
CA GLU A 10 -26.33 -22.02 11.80
C GLU A 10 -26.00 -20.86 12.75
N ALA A 11 -25.79 -19.65 12.22
CA ALA A 11 -25.56 -18.45 13.03
C ALA A 11 -26.80 -18.00 13.81
N LEU A 12 -28.01 -18.20 13.25
CA LEU A 12 -29.26 -17.96 13.97
C LEU A 12 -29.50 -18.98 15.09
N ALA A 13 -29.08 -20.24 14.88
CA ALA A 13 -29.17 -21.28 15.91
C ALA A 13 -28.15 -21.08 17.04
N ASN A 14 -26.99 -20.46 16.74
CA ASN A 14 -25.92 -20.20 17.69
C ASN A 14 -25.58 -18.69 17.75
N PRO A 15 -26.44 -17.88 18.38
CA PRO A 15 -26.17 -16.45 18.51
C PRO A 15 -24.92 -16.21 19.36
N THR A 16 -24.16 -15.18 19.01
CA THR A 16 -23.00 -14.74 19.78
C THR A 16 -23.34 -13.50 20.59
N GLU A 17 -22.74 -13.38 21.76
CA GLU A 17 -22.86 -12.16 22.56
C GLU A 17 -22.15 -10.98 21.90
N LEU A 18 -22.64 -9.79 22.20
CA LEU A 18 -22.03 -8.57 21.70
C LEU A 18 -20.64 -8.39 22.32
N ASN A 19 -19.62 -8.46 21.48
CA ASN A 19 -18.24 -8.17 21.90
C ASN A 19 -18.05 -6.66 22.08
N LEU A 20 -18.03 -6.20 23.35
CA LEU A 20 -17.86 -4.79 23.70
C LEU A 20 -16.48 -4.24 23.32
N ASP A 21 -15.42 -5.04 23.36
CA ASP A 21 -14.08 -4.58 22.97
C ASP A 21 -14.03 -4.18 21.49
N ARG A 22 -14.72 -4.92 20.62
CA ARG A 22 -14.84 -4.57 19.19
C ARG A 22 -15.62 -3.27 18.99
N VAL A 23 -16.67 -3.03 19.79
CA VAL A 23 -17.44 -1.78 19.77
C VAL A 23 -16.54 -0.62 20.21
N ASN A 24 -15.86 -0.77 21.35
CA ASN A 24 -14.98 0.25 21.91
C ASN A 24 -13.82 0.58 20.98
N ALA A 25 -13.22 -0.42 20.31
CA ALA A 25 -12.16 -0.20 19.32
C ALA A 25 -12.66 0.61 18.12
N GLN A 26 -13.87 0.33 17.64
CA GLN A 26 -14.49 1.09 16.54
C GLN A 26 -14.79 2.54 16.96
N GLN A 27 -15.33 2.73 18.17
CA GLN A 27 -15.61 4.05 18.72
C GLN A 27 -14.32 4.87 18.93
N ALA A 28 -13.27 4.25 19.49
CA ALA A 28 -11.97 4.88 19.66
C ALA A 28 -11.40 5.34 18.32
N ARG A 29 -11.47 4.51 17.28
CA ARG A 29 -11.06 4.90 15.92
C ARG A 29 -11.88 6.09 15.40
N ARG A 30 -13.20 6.05 15.58
CA ARG A 30 -14.10 7.12 15.13
C ARG A 30 -13.79 8.45 15.81
N ILE A 31 -13.55 8.43 17.12
CA ILE A 31 -13.17 9.60 17.91
C ILE A 31 -11.78 10.11 17.48
N LEU A 32 -10.81 9.22 17.31
CA LEU A 32 -9.46 9.59 16.89
C LEU A 32 -9.46 10.28 15.52
N ASP A 33 -10.13 9.70 14.53
CA ASP A 33 -10.20 10.26 13.19
C ASP A 33 -10.94 11.61 13.20
N ARG A 34 -11.94 11.77 14.07
CA ARG A 34 -12.64 13.05 14.29
C ARG A 34 -11.72 14.11 14.90
N LEU A 35 -10.97 13.77 15.94
CA LEU A 35 -10.04 14.68 16.60
C LEU A 35 -8.94 15.15 15.65
N VAL A 36 -8.35 14.24 14.87
CA VAL A 36 -7.32 14.58 13.89
C VAL A 36 -7.89 15.52 12.82
N GLY A 37 -9.04 15.17 12.24
CA GLY A 37 -9.67 15.99 11.21
C GLY A 37 -9.99 17.41 11.72
N TYR A 38 -10.58 17.54 12.91
CA TYR A 38 -11.03 18.85 13.41
C TYR A 38 -9.89 19.70 13.95
N LYS A 39 -8.85 19.11 14.53
CA LYS A 39 -7.70 19.87 15.06
C LYS A 39 -6.72 20.28 13.98
N ILE A 40 -6.48 19.45 12.97
CA ILE A 40 -5.41 19.69 11.98
C ILE A 40 -5.93 20.43 10.74
N SER A 41 -7.17 20.18 10.27
CA SER A 41 -7.68 20.84 9.06
C SER A 41 -7.67 22.38 9.13
N PRO A 42 -8.02 23.04 10.26
CA PRO A 42 -7.92 24.50 10.37
C PRO A 42 -6.50 25.04 10.17
N ILE A 43 -5.48 24.26 10.57
CA ILE A 43 -4.06 24.62 10.37
C ILE A 43 -3.73 24.58 8.88
N LEU A 44 -4.18 23.53 8.17
CA LEU A 44 -4.00 23.41 6.72
C LEU A 44 -4.68 24.55 5.96
N TRP A 45 -5.86 24.99 6.40
CA TRP A 45 -6.55 26.13 5.78
C TRP A 45 -5.79 27.45 5.91
N LYS A 46 -5.15 27.65 7.08
CA LYS A 46 -4.36 28.85 7.35
C LYS A 46 -3.02 28.85 6.60
N LYS A 47 -2.42 27.67 6.39
CA LYS A 47 -1.04 27.55 5.91
C LYS A 47 -0.89 27.08 4.46
N VAL A 48 -1.92 26.46 3.89
CA VAL A 48 -1.86 25.85 2.55
C VAL A 48 -3.02 26.33 1.69
N HIS A 49 -4.23 25.81 1.93
CA HIS A 49 -5.42 26.20 1.17
C HIS A 49 -6.69 25.85 1.94
N ARG A 50 -7.73 26.70 1.82
CA ARG A 50 -9.03 26.45 2.45
C ARG A 50 -9.68 25.20 1.84
N GLY A 51 -10.39 24.42 2.65
CA GLY A 51 -11.08 23.21 2.21
C GLY A 51 -10.23 21.94 2.21
N LEU A 52 -8.92 22.03 2.52
CA LEU A 52 -8.09 20.84 2.69
C LEU A 52 -8.45 20.07 3.96
N SER A 53 -8.37 18.74 3.88
CA SER A 53 -8.61 17.84 5.01
C SER A 53 -7.33 17.18 5.49
N ALA A 54 -7.23 16.98 6.80
CA ALA A 54 -6.19 16.18 7.41
C ALA A 54 -6.74 14.80 7.80
N GLY A 55 -6.03 13.75 7.45
CA GLY A 55 -6.41 12.38 7.77
C GLY A 55 -5.22 11.60 8.27
N ARG A 56 -5.36 10.94 9.43
CA ARG A 56 -4.26 10.22 10.10
C ARG A 56 -3.55 9.22 9.18
N VAL A 57 -4.30 8.45 8.39
CA VAL A 57 -3.74 7.46 7.43
C VAL A 57 -3.49 8.08 6.06
N GLN A 58 -4.42 8.93 5.58
CA GLN A 58 -4.31 9.56 4.27
C GLN A 58 -3.02 10.39 4.13
N SER A 59 -2.64 11.16 5.14
CA SER A 59 -1.44 12.01 5.08
C SER A 59 -0.15 11.18 5.01
N VAL A 60 -0.10 10.01 5.66
CA VAL A 60 1.06 9.10 5.57
C VAL A 60 1.11 8.43 4.21
N ALA A 61 -0.03 7.97 3.68
CA ALA A 61 -0.09 7.40 2.34
C ALA A 61 0.35 8.41 1.26
N LEU A 62 -0.12 9.66 1.38
CA LEU A 62 0.30 10.75 0.49
C LEU A 62 1.82 11.00 0.60
N ARG A 63 2.37 11.00 1.82
CA ARG A 63 3.80 11.15 2.04
C ARG A 63 4.61 10.09 1.30
N ILE A 64 4.20 8.81 1.35
CA ILE A 64 4.89 7.72 0.66
C ILE A 64 4.93 7.97 -0.86
N VAL A 65 3.82 8.41 -1.46
CA VAL A 65 3.77 8.74 -2.89
C VAL A 65 4.69 9.92 -3.20
N CYS A 66 4.64 10.99 -2.41
CA CYS A 66 5.50 12.16 -2.60
C CYS A 66 7.00 11.87 -2.35
N GLU A 67 7.32 10.88 -1.51
CA GLU A 67 8.70 10.40 -1.31
C GLU A 67 9.19 9.66 -2.55
N ARG A 68 8.40 8.72 -3.08
CA ARG A 68 8.73 8.02 -4.33
C ARG A 68 8.89 8.97 -5.51
N GLU A 69 8.00 9.96 -5.64
CA GLU A 69 8.10 10.93 -6.74
C GLU A 69 9.39 11.76 -6.63
N ARG A 70 9.81 12.12 -5.42
CA ARG A 70 11.09 12.81 -5.20
C ARG A 70 12.28 11.93 -5.56
N GLU A 71 12.23 10.63 -5.27
CA GLU A 71 13.27 9.67 -5.70
C GLU A 71 13.35 9.59 -7.23
N ILE A 72 12.21 9.57 -7.92
CA ILE A 72 12.13 9.55 -9.39
C ILE A 72 12.70 10.85 -9.98
N LEU A 73 12.31 12.00 -9.44
CA LEU A 73 12.81 13.31 -9.92
C LEU A 73 14.31 13.50 -9.67
N ALA A 74 14.84 12.89 -8.60
CA ALA A 74 16.28 12.91 -8.29
C ALA A 74 17.07 11.80 -9.01
N PHE A 75 16.42 10.94 -9.78
CA PHE A 75 17.08 9.83 -10.47
C PHE A 75 17.90 10.34 -11.66
N GLU A 76 19.23 10.24 -11.55
CA GLU A 76 20.14 10.49 -12.66
C GLU A 76 20.36 9.19 -13.45
N SER A 77 19.81 9.13 -14.67
CA SER A 77 19.97 7.98 -15.55
C SER A 77 21.43 7.77 -15.91
N LYS A 78 21.93 6.55 -15.71
CA LYS A 78 23.27 6.13 -16.11
C LYS A 78 23.18 5.12 -17.23
N GLU A 79 23.92 5.39 -18.30
CA GLU A 79 24.02 4.46 -19.41
C GLU A 79 24.74 3.18 -18.96
N TYR A 80 24.20 2.03 -19.35
CA TYR A 80 24.84 0.73 -19.16
C TYR A 80 24.53 -0.17 -20.34
N TRP A 81 25.45 -1.08 -20.62
CA TRP A 81 25.32 -2.06 -21.70
C TRP A 81 25.16 -3.45 -21.11
N SER A 82 24.34 -4.28 -21.73
CA SER A 82 24.25 -5.70 -21.41
C SER A 82 24.39 -6.53 -22.67
N ILE A 83 25.20 -7.57 -22.60
CA ILE A 83 25.39 -8.51 -23.72
C ILE A 83 24.55 -9.74 -23.44
N THR A 84 23.62 -10.05 -24.35
CA THR A 84 22.80 -11.26 -24.34
C THR A 84 23.12 -12.05 -25.61
N LEU A 85 23.36 -13.34 -25.45
CA LEU A 85 23.72 -14.27 -26.51
C LEU A 85 22.61 -15.29 -26.68
N ASP A 86 22.19 -15.54 -27.92
CA ASP A 86 21.41 -16.72 -28.28
C ASP A 86 22.38 -17.89 -28.53
N LEU A 87 22.29 -18.93 -27.69
CA LEU A 87 23.18 -20.08 -27.73
C LEU A 87 22.40 -21.34 -28.16
N GLU A 88 23.09 -22.24 -28.86
CA GLU A 88 22.59 -23.58 -29.17
C GLU A 88 23.63 -24.59 -28.73
N GLY A 89 23.24 -25.51 -27.83
CA GLY A 89 24.08 -26.64 -27.44
C GLY A 89 23.96 -27.79 -28.44
N SER A 90 24.76 -28.84 -28.24
CA SER A 90 24.67 -30.08 -29.05
C SER A 90 23.27 -30.70 -29.02
N CYS A 91 22.52 -30.47 -27.94
CA CYS A 91 21.12 -30.83 -27.81
C CYS A 91 20.26 -29.56 -27.87
N LYS A 92 19.24 -29.58 -28.74
CA LYS A 92 18.18 -28.57 -28.79
C LYS A 92 17.38 -28.56 -27.47
N PRO A 93 16.76 -27.43 -27.07
CA PRO A 93 16.55 -26.20 -27.84
C PRO A 93 17.62 -25.11 -27.63
N LYS A 94 17.54 -24.05 -28.44
CA LYS A 94 18.28 -22.80 -28.22
C LYS A 94 17.90 -22.19 -26.86
N PHE A 95 18.85 -21.54 -26.22
CA PHE A 95 18.64 -20.82 -24.96
C PHE A 95 19.41 -19.50 -24.94
N GLN A 96 18.94 -18.55 -24.14
CA GLN A 96 19.60 -17.26 -23.97
C GLN A 96 20.54 -17.27 -22.77
N ALA A 97 21.72 -16.68 -22.96
CA ALA A 97 22.68 -16.45 -21.89
C ALA A 97 23.05 -14.96 -21.82
N LYS A 98 23.03 -14.39 -20.62
CA LYS A 98 23.45 -13.01 -20.36
C LYS A 98 24.87 -13.00 -19.80
N LEU A 99 25.73 -12.14 -20.33
CA LEU A 99 27.08 -11.96 -19.82
C LEU A 99 27.02 -11.44 -18.37
N PHE A 100 27.59 -12.21 -17.44
CA PHE A 100 27.56 -11.87 -16.01
C PHE A 100 28.73 -10.97 -15.60
N LYS A 101 29.94 -11.24 -16.09
CA LYS A 101 31.16 -10.50 -15.76
C LYS A 101 32.23 -10.69 -16.85
N ILE A 102 33.09 -9.68 -17.04
CA ILE A 102 34.34 -9.79 -17.82
C ILE A 102 35.49 -9.60 -16.82
N ASN A 103 36.33 -10.63 -16.65
CA ASN A 103 37.42 -10.77 -15.66
C ASN A 103 36.99 -10.93 -14.19
N ASP A 104 37.90 -11.44 -13.34
CA ASP A 104 37.73 -11.63 -11.89
C ASP A 104 37.77 -10.33 -11.08
#